data_AF-A0A4P1KCT6-F1
#
_entry.id   AF-A0A4P1KCT6-F1
#
_cell.length_a   1.000
_cell.length_b   1.000
_cell.length_c   1.000
_cell.angle_alpha   90.00
_cell.angle_beta   90.00
_cell.angle_gamma   90.00
#
_symmetry.space_group_name_H-M   'P 1'
#
loop_
_entity.id
_entity.type
_entity.pdbx_description
1 polymer ?
#
loop_
_entity_poly.entity_id
_entity_poly.type
_entity_poly.pdbx_seq_one_letter_code
_entity_poly.pdbx_strand_id
1 'polypeptide(L)'
;MAITGHDDDAPGGGPMQIGVPLITGLSAVNAATGVIALLIGRLRAFATPTFVDVAMFDVAVTMQSHVVQNYLISGRQPQRRGNAGNGGHPAQTFDCADGVIYISAGTDQHYAKLCEALGHADMVGDPRFADVLARDRNRAEIDAVLGPIIKTRSRQALMDLLVKAGVPCSTVNTYADLAADPHVQARGLIVRDEDGLPGVASPLRLPRSPTVRSAAPPPGERFKGWLAPRRPRSLHGDGAVSAAPLDGVRVLDLGRVLAAPWAAQVLGDFGANVLKVERPGRGDDARLYGPDALTDATGVRTLESAFHLCANRNKRSILVDLASAEGQARVRSLAADADVLIENFIAGNLARFGLDASTLRSINPRLIYVSLTGYGQSGPYADRPGYDAVFQAQGGLMAMTGLPDGEPGGGPLKTGPSLMDVSTGQFAALAAVAALHQRHADAAPGQHVDVALLDVAVAMQAGGVQSFLETGRQPPRRGNRVGPSPTGLYTCQDGPIFLSVSSPDHLHALATIASTVIPSLSPSDLGKANAAGLEERLRGAFRRTTRDRALERLAALGVPGAAVNRYDEVFADAQLRARALVEDITHPASGTNTVRILSSPIFLGSRRSPSERPPMLGEHEPLAVF
;
A
#
# COMPACT_ATOMS: atom_id res chain seq x y z
N MET A 1 1.89 -2.86 -12.92
CA MET A 1 0.69 -3.64 -12.52
C MET A 1 -0.33 -3.49 -13.64
N ALA A 2 -0.85 -4.56 -14.24
CA ALA A 2 -1.75 -4.45 -15.39
C ALA A 2 -3.11 -3.80 -15.06
N ILE A 3 -3.49 -3.76 -13.79
CA ILE A 3 -4.81 -3.31 -13.32
C ILE A 3 -4.96 -1.80 -13.13
N THR A 4 -3.86 -1.05 -13.20
CA THR A 4 -3.90 0.43 -13.12
C THR A 4 -4.12 0.98 -14.53
N GLY A 5 -4.96 2.00 -14.68
CA GLY A 5 -5.31 2.58 -15.97
C GLY A 5 -6.82 2.62 -16.20
N HIS A 6 -7.22 3.26 -17.30
CA HIS A 6 -8.61 3.27 -17.76
C HIS A 6 -8.99 1.93 -18.41
N ASP A 7 -10.29 1.67 -18.49
CA ASP A 7 -10.87 0.56 -19.26
C ASP A 7 -10.28 0.54 -20.67
N ASP A 8 -10.11 -0.64 -21.27
CA ASP A 8 -9.41 -0.77 -22.55
C ASP A 8 -10.10 -0.03 -23.70
N ASP A 9 -11.43 0.07 -23.64
CA ASP A 9 -12.24 0.75 -24.64
C ASP A 9 -12.37 2.27 -24.39
N ALA A 10 -11.85 2.77 -23.27
CA ALA A 10 -11.92 4.19 -22.92
C ALA A 10 -10.82 5.01 -23.62
N PRO A 11 -11.01 6.33 -23.82
CA PRO A 11 -9.92 7.21 -24.23
C PRO A 11 -8.73 7.09 -23.26
N GLY A 12 -7.52 6.85 -23.80
CA GLY A 12 -6.34 6.61 -22.97
C GLY A 12 -6.33 5.24 -22.27
N GLY A 13 -7.17 4.31 -22.72
CA GLY A 13 -7.30 2.95 -22.21
C GLY A 13 -6.01 2.13 -22.24
N GLY A 14 -5.96 1.12 -21.38
CA GLY A 14 -4.83 0.23 -21.25
C GLY A 14 -4.06 0.39 -19.94
N PRO A 15 -3.00 -0.42 -19.74
CA PRO A 15 -2.22 -0.39 -18.51
C PRO A 15 -1.49 0.93 -18.36
N MET A 16 -1.50 1.42 -17.12
CA MET A 16 -0.85 2.66 -16.72
C MET A 16 0.23 2.37 -15.69
N GLN A 17 1.41 2.93 -15.92
CA GLN A 17 2.48 2.94 -14.94
C GLN A 17 2.17 3.90 -13.79
N ILE A 18 2.51 3.48 -12.57
CA ILE A 18 2.45 4.35 -11.40
C ILE A 18 3.60 5.35 -11.48
N GLY A 19 3.30 6.64 -11.31
CA GLY A 19 4.25 7.74 -11.57
C GLY A 19 5.48 7.80 -10.67
N VAL A 20 5.58 6.93 -9.67
CA VAL A 20 6.68 6.88 -8.70
C VAL A 20 7.13 5.42 -8.44
N PRO A 21 8.42 5.18 -8.11
CA PRO A 21 9.00 3.84 -8.04
C PRO A 21 8.70 3.10 -6.72
N LEU A 22 7.42 2.82 -6.46
CA LEU A 22 6.94 2.30 -5.16
C LEU A 22 7.51 0.92 -4.79
N ILE A 23 7.68 0.02 -5.77
CA ILE A 23 8.17 -1.34 -5.50
C ILE A 23 9.57 -1.31 -4.89
N THR A 24 10.45 -0.44 -5.39
CA THR A 24 11.81 -0.30 -4.85
C THR A 24 11.79 0.12 -3.39
N GLY A 25 11.00 1.16 -3.05
CA GLY A 25 10.84 1.62 -1.68
C GLY A 25 10.27 0.54 -0.76
N LEU A 26 9.21 -0.15 -1.20
CA LEU A 26 8.55 -1.19 -0.41
C LEU A 26 9.44 -2.43 -0.20
N SER A 27 10.24 -2.81 -1.19
CA SER A 27 11.24 -3.87 -1.03
C SER A 27 12.27 -3.49 0.04
N ALA A 28 12.72 -2.24 0.08
CA ALA A 28 13.64 -1.77 1.13
C ALA A 28 13.00 -1.80 2.52
N VAL A 29 11.74 -1.39 2.67
CA VAL A 29 11.02 -1.45 3.96
C VAL A 29 10.83 -2.90 4.42
N ASN A 30 10.48 -3.82 3.51
CA ASN A 30 10.39 -5.25 3.83
C ASN A 30 11.75 -5.82 4.30
N ALA A 31 12.83 -5.50 3.59
CA ALA A 31 14.17 -5.93 3.98
C ALA A 31 14.57 -5.38 5.35
N ALA A 32 14.33 -4.09 5.61
CA ALA A 32 14.59 -3.47 6.91
C ALA A 32 13.78 -4.12 8.04
N THR A 33 12.50 -4.44 7.78
CA THR A 33 11.63 -5.13 8.74
C THR A 33 12.20 -6.50 9.10
N GLY A 34 12.58 -7.31 8.09
CA GLY A 34 13.19 -8.62 8.31
C GLY A 34 14.52 -8.57 9.06
N VAL A 35 15.37 -7.59 8.76
CA VAL A 35 16.64 -7.37 9.48
C VAL A 35 16.39 -7.06 10.95
N ILE A 36 15.48 -6.13 11.27
CA ILE A 36 15.22 -5.76 12.66
C ILE A 36 14.54 -6.91 13.42
N ALA A 37 13.60 -7.63 12.79
CA ALA A 37 12.99 -8.82 13.38
C ALA A 37 14.06 -9.87 13.75
N LEU A 38 15.00 -10.16 12.85
CA LEU A 38 16.13 -11.06 13.15
C LEU A 38 17.02 -10.55 14.28
N LEU A 39 17.28 -9.24 14.36
CA LEU A 39 18.05 -8.67 15.47
C LEU A 39 17.35 -8.86 16.82
N ILE A 40 16.02 -8.75 16.88
CA ILE A 40 15.24 -9.10 18.07
C ILE A 40 15.40 -10.59 18.39
N GLY A 41 15.25 -11.47 17.41
CA GLY A 41 15.47 -12.91 17.59
C GLY A 41 16.87 -13.24 18.12
N ARG A 42 17.92 -12.56 17.64
CA ARG A 42 19.30 -12.73 18.14
C ARG A 42 19.47 -12.30 19.59
N LEU A 43 18.81 -11.23 20.02
CA LEU A 43 18.75 -10.83 21.43
C LEU A 43 18.00 -11.87 22.29
N ARG A 44 17.21 -12.76 21.66
CA ARG A 44 16.35 -13.77 22.30
C ARG A 44 16.74 -15.23 21.96
N ALA A 45 18.00 -15.50 21.58
CA ALA A 45 18.60 -16.83 21.31
C ALA A 45 18.74 -17.34 19.85
N PHE A 46 18.76 -16.46 18.83
CA PHE A 46 19.22 -16.85 17.49
C PHE A 46 20.76 -16.82 17.38
N ALA A 47 21.40 -17.98 17.20
CA ALA A 47 22.87 -18.12 17.20
C ALA A 47 23.52 -18.23 15.80
N THR A 48 22.76 -18.26 14.70
CA THR A 48 23.34 -18.40 13.35
C THR A 48 23.19 -17.13 12.50
N PRO A 49 24.21 -16.77 11.70
CA PRO A 49 24.05 -15.82 10.62
C PRO A 49 22.92 -16.27 9.68
N THR A 50 22.03 -15.34 9.31
CA THR A 50 20.87 -15.60 8.45
C THR A 50 20.80 -14.49 7.42
N PHE A 51 20.56 -14.83 6.15
CA PHE A 51 20.34 -13.88 5.07
C PHE A 51 18.86 -13.49 5.00
N VAL A 52 18.57 -12.24 4.64
CA VAL A 52 17.21 -11.76 4.35
C VAL A 52 17.11 -11.61 2.84
N ASP A 53 16.30 -12.47 2.19
CA ASP A 53 15.99 -12.32 0.76
C ASP A 53 14.64 -11.62 0.59
N VAL A 54 14.64 -10.55 -0.18
CA VAL A 54 13.43 -9.83 -0.60
C VAL A 54 13.56 -9.54 -2.09
N ALA A 55 12.82 -10.30 -2.90
CA ALA A 55 12.74 -10.05 -4.32
C ALA A 55 11.71 -8.95 -4.62
N MET A 56 12.08 -7.99 -5.47
CA MET A 56 11.15 -6.96 -5.95
C MET A 56 9.92 -7.55 -6.66
N PHE A 57 10.08 -8.71 -7.31
CA PHE A 57 8.97 -9.39 -7.97
C PHE A 57 7.92 -9.90 -6.97
N ASP A 58 8.35 -10.55 -5.88
CA ASP A 58 7.45 -11.00 -4.80
C ASP A 58 6.71 -9.82 -4.15
N VAL A 59 7.42 -8.72 -3.93
CA VAL A 59 6.83 -7.48 -3.41
C VAL A 59 5.81 -6.91 -4.41
N ALA A 60 6.12 -6.87 -5.71
CA ALA A 60 5.18 -6.37 -6.71
C ALA A 60 3.87 -7.16 -6.81
N VAL A 61 3.91 -8.47 -6.52
CA VAL A 61 2.72 -9.33 -6.46
C VAL A 61 1.97 -9.14 -5.12
N THR A 62 2.67 -9.19 -3.99
CA THR A 62 2.04 -9.09 -2.66
C THR A 62 1.40 -7.73 -2.40
N MET A 63 1.97 -6.64 -2.92
CA MET A 63 1.43 -5.28 -2.73
C MET A 63 0.11 -5.03 -3.50
N GLN A 64 -0.32 -5.96 -4.36
CA GLN A 64 -1.64 -5.91 -5.00
C GLN A 64 -2.77 -6.45 -4.10
N SER A 65 -2.42 -6.95 -2.90
CA SER A 65 -3.31 -7.25 -1.76
C SER A 65 -4.61 -7.96 -2.15
N HIS A 66 -5.76 -7.36 -1.81
CA HIS A 66 -7.09 -7.91 -2.02
C HIS A 66 -7.41 -8.12 -3.50
N VAL A 67 -6.79 -7.38 -4.43
CA VAL A 67 -7.03 -7.55 -5.87
C VAL A 67 -6.46 -8.89 -6.35
N VAL A 68 -5.28 -9.27 -5.88
CA VAL A 68 -4.74 -10.61 -6.15
C VAL A 68 -5.59 -11.67 -5.46
N GLN A 69 -6.00 -11.45 -4.22
CA GLN A 69 -6.82 -12.42 -3.50
C GLN A 69 -8.18 -12.67 -4.17
N ASN A 70 -8.80 -11.65 -4.77
CA ASN A 70 -10.01 -11.79 -5.59
C ASN A 70 -9.81 -12.79 -6.75
N TYR A 71 -8.66 -12.69 -7.44
CA TYR A 71 -8.32 -13.63 -8.51
C TYR A 71 -8.00 -15.03 -7.99
N LEU A 72 -7.30 -15.15 -6.86
CA LEU A 72 -6.99 -16.46 -6.28
C LEU A 72 -8.26 -17.24 -5.90
N ILE A 73 -9.33 -16.53 -5.48
CA ILE A 73 -10.66 -17.09 -5.19
C ILE A 73 -11.43 -17.39 -6.48
N SER A 74 -11.58 -16.41 -7.38
CA SER A 74 -12.55 -16.49 -8.48
C SER A 74 -11.98 -16.96 -9.82
N GLY A 75 -10.66 -16.90 -10.00
CA GLY A 75 -9.98 -17.08 -11.29
C GLY A 75 -10.25 -15.96 -12.30
N ARG A 76 -11.03 -14.93 -11.93
CA ARG A 76 -11.43 -13.85 -12.84
C ARG A 76 -10.38 -12.75 -12.88
N GLN A 77 -10.01 -12.33 -14.07
CA GLN A 77 -9.10 -11.21 -14.27
C GLN A 77 -9.72 -9.92 -13.72
N PRO A 78 -9.00 -9.15 -12.90
CA PRO A 78 -9.44 -7.82 -12.51
C PRO A 78 -9.53 -6.90 -13.73
N GLN A 79 -10.58 -6.09 -13.76
CA GLN A 79 -10.74 -5.03 -14.75
C GLN A 79 -10.02 -3.76 -14.30
N ARG A 80 -9.42 -3.06 -15.27
CA ARG A 80 -9.07 -1.64 -15.13
C ARG A 80 -10.36 -0.84 -14.91
N ARG A 81 -10.25 0.29 -14.20
CA ARG A 81 -11.42 1.10 -13.76
C ARG A 81 -11.12 2.60 -13.71
N GLY A 82 -9.93 3.04 -14.14
CA GLY A 82 -9.45 4.40 -13.91
C GLY A 82 -9.51 4.76 -12.43
N ASN A 83 -10.28 5.81 -12.11
CA ASN A 83 -10.46 6.30 -10.74
C ASN A 83 -11.66 5.72 -9.99
N ALA A 84 -12.50 4.92 -10.63
CA ALA A 84 -13.66 4.33 -9.97
C ALA A 84 -13.24 3.33 -8.87
N GLY A 85 -13.97 3.34 -7.76
CA GLY A 85 -13.77 2.47 -6.60
C GLY A 85 -13.93 0.99 -6.94
N ASN A 86 -13.37 0.11 -6.10
CA ASN A 86 -13.53 -1.34 -6.21
C ASN A 86 -14.85 -1.85 -5.57
N GLY A 87 -15.86 -0.95 -5.50
CA GLY A 87 -17.13 -1.11 -4.78
C GLY A 87 -17.45 0.14 -3.94
N GLY A 88 -18.73 0.35 -3.62
CA GLY A 88 -19.15 1.49 -2.81
C GLY A 88 -19.12 2.81 -3.56
N HIS A 89 -19.99 2.95 -4.57
CA HIS A 89 -20.13 4.21 -5.31
C HIS A 89 -21.00 5.25 -4.55
N PRO A 90 -20.69 6.55 -4.69
CA PRO A 90 -19.58 7.13 -5.47
C PRO A 90 -18.24 7.10 -4.69
N ALA A 91 -17.19 6.62 -5.36
CA ALA A 91 -15.82 6.59 -4.85
C ALA A 91 -14.82 6.82 -5.98
N GLN A 92 -14.66 8.07 -6.41
CA GLN A 92 -13.89 8.41 -7.62
C GLN A 92 -13.46 9.87 -7.67
N THR A 93 -12.73 10.23 -8.72
CA THR A 93 -12.42 11.63 -9.05
C THR A 93 -13.58 12.31 -9.76
N PHE A 94 -13.77 13.59 -9.45
CA PHE A 94 -14.70 14.48 -10.15
C PHE A 94 -13.98 15.76 -10.57
N ASP A 95 -14.29 16.24 -11.76
CA ASP A 95 -13.84 17.55 -12.23
C ASP A 95 -14.57 18.66 -11.45
N CYS A 96 -13.80 19.64 -11.00
CA CYS A 96 -14.25 20.88 -10.38
C CYS A 96 -13.99 22.06 -11.32
N ALA A 97 -14.43 23.25 -10.94
CA ALA A 97 -14.19 24.47 -11.72
C ALA A 97 -12.69 24.83 -11.88
N ASP A 98 -11.85 24.38 -10.95
CA ASP A 98 -10.43 24.77 -10.81
C ASP A 98 -9.49 23.57 -10.53
N GLY A 99 -9.90 22.35 -10.90
CA GLY A 99 -9.07 21.14 -10.79
C GLY A 99 -9.89 19.88 -10.52
N VAL A 100 -9.28 18.90 -9.85
CA VAL A 100 -9.91 17.60 -9.57
C VAL A 100 -10.00 17.35 -8.06
N ILE A 101 -11.14 16.80 -7.63
CA ILE A 101 -11.35 16.32 -6.26
C ILE A 101 -11.60 14.80 -6.29
N TYR A 102 -11.11 14.08 -5.28
CA TYR A 102 -11.50 12.71 -5.01
C TYR A 102 -12.54 12.70 -3.88
N ILE A 103 -13.65 12.00 -4.10
CA ILE A 103 -14.73 11.83 -3.11
C ILE A 103 -14.91 10.34 -2.85
N SER A 104 -14.97 9.94 -1.59
CA SER A 104 -15.22 8.57 -1.16
C SER A 104 -16.45 8.49 -0.25
N ALA A 105 -17.59 8.16 -0.85
CA ALA A 105 -18.88 8.05 -0.17
C ALA A 105 -19.51 6.66 -0.35
N GLY A 106 -18.72 5.61 -0.13
CA GLY A 106 -19.15 4.24 -0.46
C GLY A 106 -20.07 3.55 0.54
N THR A 107 -20.13 4.01 1.79
CA THR A 107 -21.07 3.48 2.79
C THR A 107 -22.41 4.21 2.70
N ASP A 108 -23.49 3.58 3.16
CA ASP A 108 -24.83 4.22 3.15
C ASP A 108 -24.82 5.54 3.93
N GLN A 109 -24.09 5.58 5.05
CA GLN A 109 -23.94 6.80 5.85
C GLN A 109 -23.19 7.91 5.09
N HIS A 110 -22.09 7.60 4.41
CA HIS A 110 -21.36 8.61 3.66
C HIS A 110 -22.12 9.04 2.40
N TYR A 111 -22.82 8.13 1.73
CA TYR A 111 -23.67 8.44 0.59
C TYR A 111 -24.78 9.42 0.97
N ALA A 112 -25.52 9.15 2.06
CA ALA A 112 -26.56 10.04 2.55
C ALA A 112 -26.02 11.45 2.85
N LYS A 113 -24.90 11.53 3.56
CA LYS A 113 -24.23 12.81 3.85
C LYS A 113 -23.77 13.56 2.60
N LEU A 114 -23.28 12.86 1.57
CA LEU A 114 -22.88 13.46 0.31
C LEU A 114 -24.09 14.05 -0.42
N CYS A 115 -25.16 13.26 -0.55
CA CYS A 115 -26.42 13.68 -1.16
C CYS A 115 -27.00 14.90 -0.45
N GLU A 116 -27.08 14.89 0.88
CA GLU A 116 -27.54 16.03 1.69
C GLU A 116 -26.67 17.26 1.48
N ALA A 117 -25.33 17.12 1.55
CA ALA A 117 -24.40 18.24 1.40
C ALA A 117 -24.49 18.90 0.00
N LEU A 118 -24.77 18.11 -1.04
CA LEU A 118 -24.91 18.59 -2.41
C LEU A 118 -26.34 19.02 -2.77
N GLY A 119 -27.29 18.96 -1.83
CA GLY A 119 -28.67 19.42 -2.03
C GLY A 119 -29.58 18.40 -2.73
N HIS A 120 -29.23 17.12 -2.71
CA HIS A 120 -29.93 16.01 -3.37
C HIS A 120 -30.30 14.89 -2.38
N ALA A 121 -30.85 15.26 -1.23
CA ALA A 121 -31.30 14.30 -0.21
C ALA A 121 -32.39 13.34 -0.73
N ASP A 122 -33.11 13.72 -1.79
CA ASP A 122 -34.08 12.88 -2.50
C ASP A 122 -33.47 11.58 -3.05
N MET A 123 -32.18 11.59 -3.42
CA MET A 123 -31.46 10.41 -3.90
C MET A 123 -31.27 9.32 -2.84
N VAL A 124 -31.38 9.64 -1.55
CA VAL A 124 -31.20 8.66 -0.46
C VAL A 124 -32.38 7.69 -0.39
N GLY A 125 -33.59 8.17 -0.74
CA GLY A 125 -34.81 7.35 -0.76
C GLY A 125 -35.06 6.62 -2.08
N ASP A 126 -34.23 6.85 -3.10
CA ASP A 126 -34.42 6.24 -4.41
C ASP A 126 -34.06 4.74 -4.36
N PRO A 127 -34.98 3.82 -4.72
CA PRO A 127 -34.72 2.38 -4.72
C PRO A 127 -33.51 1.95 -5.56
N ARG A 128 -33.11 2.75 -6.57
CA ARG A 128 -31.92 2.49 -7.39
C ARG A 128 -30.61 2.65 -6.60
N PHE A 129 -30.62 3.38 -5.49
CA PHE A 129 -29.45 3.75 -4.70
C PHE A 129 -29.49 3.25 -3.24
N ALA A 130 -30.47 2.39 -2.92
CA ALA A 130 -30.82 1.98 -1.56
C ALA A 130 -29.68 1.33 -0.76
N ASP A 131 -28.77 0.62 -1.43
CA ASP A 131 -27.62 -0.04 -0.81
C ASP A 131 -26.36 0.04 -1.70
N VAL A 132 -25.24 -0.42 -1.15
CA VAL A 132 -23.92 -0.44 -1.81
C VAL A 132 -23.97 -1.11 -3.19
N LEU A 133 -24.64 -2.26 -3.31
CA LEU A 133 -24.69 -3.02 -4.56
C LEU A 133 -25.61 -2.36 -5.59
N ALA A 134 -26.72 -1.76 -5.14
CA ALA A 134 -27.62 -0.99 -5.97
C ALA A 134 -26.91 0.23 -6.56
N ARG A 135 -26.14 0.97 -5.74
CA ARG A 135 -25.32 2.10 -6.21
C ARG A 135 -24.25 1.67 -7.20
N ASP A 136 -23.58 0.54 -6.97
CA ASP A 136 -22.58 0.01 -7.88
C ASP A 136 -23.18 -0.34 -9.26
N ARG A 137 -24.39 -0.93 -9.29
CA ARG A 137 -25.12 -1.23 -10.54
C ARG A 137 -25.57 0.02 -11.28
N ASN A 138 -25.94 1.08 -10.55
CA ASN A 138 -26.50 2.32 -11.11
C ASN A 138 -25.50 3.49 -11.10
N ARG A 139 -24.19 3.21 -11.09
CA ARG A 139 -23.13 4.21 -10.95
C ARG A 139 -23.24 5.37 -11.94
N ALA A 140 -23.59 5.07 -13.20
CA ALA A 140 -23.66 6.07 -14.26
C ALA A 140 -24.77 7.10 -14.01
N GLU A 141 -25.85 6.70 -13.34
CA GLU A 141 -26.95 7.60 -12.99
C GLU A 141 -26.58 8.51 -11.83
N ILE A 142 -25.85 8.00 -10.83
CA ILE A 142 -25.30 8.82 -9.73
C ILE A 142 -24.37 9.89 -10.31
N ASP A 143 -23.48 9.49 -11.23
CA ASP A 143 -22.50 10.39 -11.84
C ASP A 143 -23.16 11.46 -12.72
N ALA A 144 -24.23 11.10 -13.44
CA ALA A 144 -25.00 12.04 -14.26
C ALA A 144 -25.67 13.14 -13.41
N VAL A 145 -26.00 12.85 -12.15
CA VAL A 145 -26.60 13.84 -11.22
C VAL A 145 -25.52 14.65 -10.50
N LEU A 146 -24.56 13.98 -9.85
CA LEU A 146 -23.58 14.63 -8.99
C LEU A 146 -22.49 15.36 -9.78
N GLY A 147 -22.07 14.81 -10.92
CA GLY A 147 -20.97 15.33 -11.74
C GLY A 147 -21.16 16.79 -12.18
N PRO A 148 -22.30 17.17 -12.79
CA PRO A 148 -22.56 18.56 -13.18
C PRO A 148 -22.50 19.55 -12.01
N ILE A 149 -22.99 19.17 -10.83
CA ILE A 149 -23.01 20.02 -9.64
C ILE A 149 -21.58 20.26 -9.15
N ILE A 150 -20.81 19.17 -9.02
CA ILE A 150 -19.42 19.22 -8.56
C ILE A 150 -18.57 20.08 -9.52
N LYS A 151 -18.79 19.95 -10.83
CA LYS A 151 -18.07 20.70 -11.86
C LYS A 151 -18.23 22.23 -11.77
N THR A 152 -19.31 22.71 -11.18
CA THR A 152 -19.55 24.17 -11.01
C THR A 152 -18.89 24.77 -9.78
N ARG A 153 -18.31 23.97 -8.89
CA ARG A 153 -17.73 24.43 -7.62
C ARG A 153 -16.22 24.36 -7.66
N SER A 154 -15.55 25.24 -6.90
CA SER A 154 -14.11 25.13 -6.69
C SER A 154 -13.78 23.96 -5.77
N ARG A 155 -12.58 23.42 -5.95
CA ARG A 155 -12.00 22.37 -5.10
C ARG A 155 -12.09 22.73 -3.62
N GLN A 156 -11.69 23.95 -3.25
CA GLN A 156 -11.69 24.37 -1.85
C GLN A 156 -13.11 24.47 -1.26
N ALA A 157 -14.07 25.05 -2.01
CA ALA A 157 -15.44 25.16 -1.53
C ALA A 157 -16.11 23.79 -1.32
N LEU A 158 -15.79 22.81 -2.18
CA LEU A 158 -16.24 21.43 -2.02
C LEU A 158 -15.56 20.74 -0.84
N MET A 159 -14.25 20.90 -0.67
CA MET A 159 -13.53 20.38 0.49
C MET A 159 -14.15 20.85 1.80
N ASP A 160 -14.36 22.15 1.95
CA ASP A 160 -14.92 22.73 3.18
C ASP A 160 -16.33 22.19 3.47
N LEU A 161 -17.16 22.08 2.43
CA LEU A 161 -18.52 21.54 2.52
C LEU A 161 -18.54 20.07 2.94
N LEU A 162 -17.76 19.22 2.25
CA LEU A 162 -17.79 17.77 2.42
C LEU A 162 -17.09 17.34 3.71
N VAL A 163 -15.98 17.99 4.07
CA VAL A 163 -15.32 17.77 5.37
C VAL A 163 -16.26 18.11 6.52
N LYS A 164 -16.98 19.24 6.43
CA LYS A 164 -17.99 19.62 7.44
C LYS A 164 -19.14 18.60 7.53
N ALA A 165 -19.55 18.00 6.42
CA ALA A 165 -20.55 16.92 6.41
C ALA A 165 -19.99 15.57 6.93
N GLY A 166 -18.67 15.45 7.07
CA GLY A 166 -18.01 14.19 7.43
C GLY A 166 -18.01 13.17 6.29
N VAL A 167 -17.92 13.65 5.04
CA VAL A 167 -17.71 12.84 3.83
C VAL A 167 -16.20 12.81 3.53
N PRO A 168 -15.56 11.62 3.50
CA PRO A 168 -14.15 11.51 3.14
C PRO A 168 -13.89 12.03 1.72
N CYS A 169 -13.04 13.04 1.60
CA CYS A 169 -12.67 13.65 0.34
C CYS A 169 -11.30 14.33 0.44
N SER A 170 -10.69 14.60 -0.72
CA SER A 170 -9.45 15.37 -0.84
C SER A 170 -9.30 15.93 -2.23
N THR A 171 -8.62 17.06 -2.37
CA THR A 171 -8.09 17.51 -3.65
C THR A 171 -7.01 16.56 -4.17
N VAL A 172 -6.86 16.48 -5.49
CA VAL A 172 -5.67 15.88 -6.10
C VAL A 172 -4.55 16.92 -6.04
N ASN A 173 -3.60 16.71 -5.13
CA ASN A 173 -2.57 17.70 -4.82
C ASN A 173 -1.35 17.57 -5.72
N THR A 174 -0.87 18.69 -6.24
CA THR A 174 0.49 18.82 -6.77
C THR A 174 1.51 18.86 -5.63
N TYR A 175 2.81 18.79 -5.95
CA TYR A 175 3.86 18.97 -4.94
C TYR A 175 3.91 20.39 -4.37
N ALA A 176 3.47 21.38 -5.15
CA ALA A 176 3.28 22.73 -4.64
C ALA A 176 2.15 22.80 -3.60
N ASP A 177 1.02 22.14 -3.87
CA ASP A 177 -0.08 22.03 -2.91
C ASP A 177 0.37 21.31 -1.63
N LEU A 178 1.13 20.21 -1.76
CA LEU A 178 1.72 19.50 -0.60
C LEU A 178 2.62 20.39 0.24
N ALA A 179 3.49 21.18 -0.39
CA ALA A 179 4.41 22.05 0.34
C ALA A 179 3.69 23.19 1.08
N ALA A 180 2.54 23.61 0.57
CA ALA A 180 1.69 24.60 1.19
C ALA A 180 0.66 24.01 2.18
N ASP A 181 0.46 22.70 2.21
CA ASP A 181 -0.59 22.07 3.02
C ASP A 181 -0.32 22.25 4.54
N PRO A 182 -1.24 22.89 5.29
CA PRO A 182 -1.08 23.16 6.72
C PRO A 182 -0.82 21.91 7.56
N HIS A 183 -1.37 20.76 7.18
CA HIS A 183 -1.17 19.51 7.90
C HIS A 183 0.18 18.88 7.57
N VAL A 184 0.62 18.92 6.31
CA VAL A 184 1.99 18.50 5.94
C VAL A 184 3.04 19.30 6.73
N GLN A 185 2.81 20.61 6.91
CA GLN A 185 3.65 21.48 7.74
C GLN A 185 3.56 21.15 9.23
N ALA A 186 2.35 20.99 9.79
CA ALA A 186 2.17 20.61 11.19
C ALA A 186 2.76 19.23 11.51
N ARG A 187 2.79 18.33 10.51
CA ARG A 187 3.43 17.02 10.57
C ARG A 187 4.92 17.09 10.24
N GLY A 188 5.52 18.26 10.01
CA GLY A 188 6.95 18.41 9.78
C GLY A 188 7.49 17.46 8.71
N LEU A 189 6.71 17.18 7.66
CA LEU A 189 7.10 16.21 6.62
C LEU A 189 8.09 16.79 5.63
N ILE A 190 8.09 18.11 5.46
CA ILE A 190 9.10 18.83 4.68
C ILE A 190 10.06 19.47 5.68
N VAL A 191 11.31 19.06 5.62
CA VAL A 191 12.36 19.42 6.57
C VAL A 191 13.57 19.97 5.84
N ARG A 192 14.37 20.78 6.53
CA ARG A 192 15.70 21.18 6.07
C ARG A 192 16.75 20.50 6.95
N ASP A 193 17.86 20.06 6.35
CA ASP A 193 19.00 19.58 7.13
C ASP A 193 19.88 20.76 7.59
N GLU A 194 21.02 20.43 8.21
CA GLU A 194 21.97 21.39 8.78
C GLU A 194 22.53 22.37 7.73
N ASP A 195 22.64 21.93 6.46
CA ASP A 195 23.08 22.76 5.33
C ASP A 195 21.93 23.54 4.68
N GLY A 196 20.72 23.42 5.22
CA GLY A 196 19.52 24.06 4.72
C GLY A 196 18.88 23.36 3.52
N LEU A 197 19.36 22.16 3.12
CA LEU A 197 18.81 21.44 1.97
C LEU A 197 17.43 20.87 2.32
N PRO A 198 16.39 21.22 1.53
CA PRO A 198 15.07 20.71 1.78
C PRO A 198 15.02 19.21 1.48
N GLY A 199 14.14 18.50 2.19
CA GLY A 199 13.92 17.08 1.98
C GLY A 199 12.67 16.61 2.69
N VAL A 200 12.40 15.31 2.54
CA VAL A 200 11.22 14.67 3.12
C VAL A 200 11.61 13.91 4.39
N ALA A 201 10.88 14.13 5.48
CA ALA A 201 11.10 13.44 6.74
C ALA A 201 10.68 11.98 6.66
N SER A 202 11.19 11.15 7.58
CA SER A 202 10.66 9.80 7.76
C SER A 202 9.18 9.86 8.16
N PRO A 203 8.31 8.99 7.62
CA PRO A 203 6.92 8.90 8.04
C PRO A 203 6.74 8.21 9.40
N LEU A 204 7.83 7.74 10.01
CA LEU A 204 7.81 7.03 11.30
C LEU A 204 8.00 8.00 12.47
N ARG A 205 7.00 8.09 13.35
CA ARG A 205 7.11 8.85 14.60
C ARG A 205 7.27 7.91 15.78
N LEU A 206 8.50 7.87 16.28
CA LEU A 206 8.96 7.03 17.37
C LEU A 206 9.58 7.92 18.46
N PRO A 207 8.82 8.38 19.47
CA PRO A 207 9.29 9.38 20.43
C PRO A 207 10.54 8.97 21.22
N ARG A 208 10.76 7.66 21.43
CA ARG A 208 11.95 7.18 22.15
C ARG A 208 13.09 6.79 21.22
N SER A 209 12.81 6.50 19.94
CA SER A 209 13.80 6.20 18.90
C SER A 209 13.60 7.12 17.70
N PRO A 210 13.80 8.44 17.89
CA PRO A 210 13.57 9.41 16.82
C PRO A 210 14.43 9.08 15.61
N THR A 211 13.87 9.26 14.42
CA THR A 211 14.62 9.06 13.18
C THR A 211 15.68 10.15 13.06
N VAL A 212 16.90 9.75 12.68
CA VAL A 212 18.04 10.67 12.57
C VAL A 212 18.23 11.00 11.10
N ARG A 213 18.30 12.29 10.79
CA ARG A 213 18.75 12.80 9.50
C ARG A 213 20.12 13.44 9.69
N SER A 214 21.09 13.05 8.87
CA SER A 214 22.41 13.66 8.80
C SER A 214 22.69 14.10 7.37
N ALA A 215 23.53 15.12 7.19
CA ALA A 215 24.06 15.48 5.88
C ALA A 215 24.76 14.27 5.24
N ALA A 216 24.68 14.17 3.91
CA ALA A 216 25.45 13.17 3.19
C ALA A 216 26.95 13.53 3.28
N PRO A 217 27.84 12.59 3.64
CA PRO A 217 29.27 12.89 3.66
C PRO A 217 29.77 13.23 2.25
N PRO A 218 30.70 14.19 2.10
CA PRO A 218 31.35 14.47 0.83
C PRO A 218 31.96 13.21 0.20
N PRO A 219 31.95 13.09 -1.15
CA PRO A 219 32.61 11.99 -1.83
C PRO A 219 34.09 11.86 -1.41
N GLY A 220 34.49 10.64 -1.00
CA GLY A 220 35.87 10.34 -0.60
C GLY A 220 36.20 10.59 0.87
N GLU A 221 35.30 11.19 1.65
CA GLU A 221 35.52 11.34 3.10
C GLU A 221 35.28 10.01 3.83
N ARG A 222 36.26 9.58 4.64
CA ARG A 222 36.13 8.36 5.46
C ARG A 222 35.22 8.65 6.66
N PHE A 223 34.12 7.92 6.79
CA PHE A 223 33.24 7.99 7.95
C PHE A 223 33.97 7.49 9.22
N LYS A 224 34.54 8.42 9.99
CA LYS A 224 35.30 8.14 11.22
C LYS A 224 34.47 7.38 12.26
N GLY A 225 33.14 7.53 12.24
CA GLY A 225 32.22 6.82 13.14
C GLY A 225 32.21 5.30 12.97
N TRP A 226 32.58 4.76 11.79
CA TRP A 226 32.67 3.31 11.58
C TRP A 226 33.83 2.67 12.36
N LEU A 227 34.88 3.46 12.62
CA LEU A 227 36.07 3.03 13.35
C LEU A 227 35.88 3.12 14.88
N ALA A 228 34.76 3.68 15.35
CA ALA A 228 34.46 3.73 16.77
C ALA A 228 34.29 2.31 17.33
N PRO A 229 34.81 2.00 18.53
CA PRO A 229 34.63 0.70 19.17
C PRO A 229 33.15 0.36 19.24
N ARG A 230 32.78 -0.84 18.77
CA ARG A 230 31.42 -1.34 18.94
C ARG A 230 31.12 -1.42 20.43
N ARG A 231 29.99 -0.84 20.86
CA ARG A 231 29.49 -1.09 22.22
C ARG A 231 29.28 -2.61 22.37
N PRO A 232 29.81 -3.24 23.42
CA PRO A 232 29.53 -4.65 23.71
C PRO A 232 28.02 -4.81 23.79
N ARG A 233 27.44 -5.70 22.98
CA ARG A 233 26.05 -6.09 23.11
C ARG A 233 26.03 -7.32 23.99
N SER A 234 25.39 -7.25 25.15
CA SER A 234 25.15 -8.45 25.94
C SER A 234 24.10 -9.30 25.23
N LEU A 235 24.53 -10.42 24.66
CA LEU A 235 23.61 -11.48 24.26
C LEU A 235 23.07 -12.06 25.58
N HIS A 236 21.78 -11.92 25.85
CA HIS A 236 21.15 -12.55 26.99
C HIS A 236 20.35 -13.75 26.46
N GLY A 237 20.77 -14.97 26.79
CA GLY A 237 19.94 -16.14 26.56
C GLY A 237 20.71 -17.45 26.48
N ASP A 238 20.68 -18.23 27.56
CA ASP A 238 20.91 -19.68 27.60
C ASP A 238 19.61 -20.46 27.23
N GLY A 239 18.71 -19.83 26.47
CA GLY A 239 17.39 -20.36 26.12
C GLY A 239 17.43 -21.30 24.92
N ALA A 240 16.46 -22.22 24.87
CA ALA A 240 16.25 -23.11 23.72
C ALA A 240 16.06 -22.28 22.42
N VAL A 241 16.66 -22.75 21.32
CA VAL A 241 16.60 -22.09 20.02
C VAL A 241 15.15 -21.99 19.54
N SER A 242 14.63 -20.77 19.44
CA SER A 242 13.29 -20.53 18.87
C SER A 242 13.31 -20.61 17.33
N ALA A 243 12.20 -21.06 16.74
CA ALA A 243 12.05 -21.26 15.30
C ALA A 243 11.79 -19.97 14.48
N ALA A 244 11.32 -18.88 15.11
CA ALA A 244 10.92 -17.65 14.40
C ALA A 244 11.36 -16.35 15.14
N PRO A 245 11.65 -15.24 14.43
CA PRO A 245 12.28 -14.07 15.06
C PRO A 245 11.44 -13.33 16.12
N LEU A 246 10.12 -13.37 16.00
CA LEU A 246 9.18 -12.74 16.94
C LEU A 246 8.41 -13.78 17.77
N ASP A 247 8.91 -15.00 17.87
CA ASP A 247 8.34 -15.98 18.78
C ASP A 247 8.28 -15.43 20.22
N GLY A 248 7.20 -15.78 20.91
CA GLY A 248 6.85 -15.24 22.23
C GLY A 248 6.39 -13.76 22.23
N VAL A 249 6.40 -13.03 21.11
CA VAL A 249 5.81 -11.68 21.05
C VAL A 249 4.29 -11.80 20.97
N ARG A 250 3.57 -11.08 21.85
CA ARG A 250 2.10 -11.03 21.87
C ARG A 250 1.60 -9.73 21.23
N VAL A 251 0.78 -9.85 20.17
CA VAL A 251 0.21 -8.72 19.44
C VAL A 251 -1.30 -8.72 19.59
N LEU A 252 -1.86 -7.59 20.04
CA LEU A 252 -3.30 -7.35 20.08
C LEU A 252 -3.69 -6.47 18.88
N ASP A 253 -4.40 -7.04 17.91
CA ASP A 253 -4.86 -6.37 16.69
C ASP A 253 -6.32 -5.91 16.86
N LEU A 254 -6.51 -4.61 17.14
CA LEU A 254 -7.82 -3.96 17.09
C LEU A 254 -8.13 -3.36 15.71
N GLY A 255 -7.23 -3.57 14.76
CA GLY A 255 -7.26 -3.02 13.42
C GLY A 255 -8.41 -3.56 12.57
N ARG A 256 -8.91 -2.69 11.69
CA ARG A 256 -9.98 -2.99 10.73
C ARG A 256 -9.56 -2.70 9.29
N VAL A 257 -10.29 -3.28 8.34
CA VAL A 257 -10.17 -3.05 6.89
C VAL A 257 -8.88 -3.60 6.28
N LEU A 258 -7.76 -2.86 6.33
CA LEU A 258 -6.55 -3.28 5.61
C LEU A 258 -5.24 -2.85 6.28
N ALA A 259 -4.98 -1.55 6.47
CA ALA A 259 -3.64 -1.09 6.87
C ALA A 259 -3.14 -1.66 8.22
N ALA A 260 -3.94 -1.55 9.28
CA ALA A 260 -3.60 -2.13 10.59
C ALA A 260 -3.60 -3.67 10.58
N PRO A 261 -4.61 -4.35 9.99
CA PRO A 261 -4.56 -5.79 9.78
C PRO A 261 -3.29 -6.26 9.04
N TRP A 262 -2.85 -5.53 8.01
CA TRP A 262 -1.62 -5.84 7.27
C TRP A 262 -0.39 -5.76 8.17
N ALA A 263 -0.26 -4.69 8.97
CA ALA A 263 0.84 -4.56 9.92
C ALA A 263 0.90 -5.73 10.91
N ALA A 264 -0.25 -6.10 11.49
CA ALA A 264 -0.35 -7.23 12.40
C ALA A 264 -0.04 -8.57 11.72
N GLN A 265 -0.48 -8.77 10.48
CA GLN A 265 -0.15 -9.95 9.67
C GLN A 265 1.36 -10.06 9.45
N VAL A 266 2.05 -8.97 9.11
CA VAL A 266 3.51 -8.97 8.93
C VAL A 266 4.22 -9.39 10.22
N LEU A 267 3.75 -8.96 11.39
CA LEU A 267 4.32 -9.43 12.68
C LEU A 267 4.05 -10.92 12.90
N GLY A 268 2.85 -11.41 12.55
CA GLY A 268 2.50 -12.83 12.57
C GLY A 268 3.37 -13.66 11.62
N ASP A 269 3.71 -13.13 10.44
CA ASP A 269 4.64 -13.77 9.50
C ASP A 269 6.06 -13.91 10.08
N PHE A 270 6.43 -13.12 11.08
CA PHE A 270 7.69 -13.30 11.83
C PHE A 270 7.54 -14.16 13.09
N GLY A 271 6.38 -14.79 13.30
CA GLY A 271 6.11 -15.73 14.39
C GLY A 271 5.47 -15.11 15.64
N ALA A 272 5.01 -13.85 15.58
CA ALA A 272 4.29 -13.26 16.70
C ALA A 272 2.92 -13.94 16.90
N ASN A 273 2.48 -14.08 18.14
CA ASN A 273 1.13 -14.53 18.46
C ASN A 273 0.15 -13.35 18.33
N VAL A 274 -0.61 -13.32 17.24
CA VAL A 274 -1.52 -12.22 16.91
C VAL A 274 -2.97 -12.56 17.26
N LEU A 275 -3.53 -11.83 18.21
CA LEU A 275 -4.93 -11.91 18.60
C LEU A 275 -5.72 -10.76 17.95
N LYS A 276 -6.58 -11.08 17.01
CA LYS A 276 -7.48 -10.14 16.34
C LYS A 276 -8.78 -10.01 17.10
N VAL A 277 -9.11 -8.79 17.49
CA VAL A 277 -10.37 -8.45 18.16
C VAL A 277 -11.40 -8.02 17.13
N GLU A 278 -12.54 -8.69 17.12
CA GLU A 278 -13.58 -8.49 16.12
C GLU A 278 -14.95 -8.27 16.76
N ARG A 279 -15.87 -7.62 16.02
CA ARG A 279 -17.22 -7.34 16.53
C ARG A 279 -18.06 -8.62 16.53
N PRO A 280 -18.81 -8.93 17.60
CA PRO A 280 -19.77 -10.03 17.60
C PRO A 280 -20.76 -9.94 16.42
N GLY A 281 -21.04 -11.07 15.77
CA GLY A 281 -22.02 -11.21 14.67
C GLY A 281 -21.63 -10.57 13.33
N ARG A 282 -20.70 -9.61 13.30
CA ARG A 282 -20.32 -8.87 12.09
C ARG A 282 -18.84 -9.00 11.72
N GLY A 283 -17.96 -9.02 12.71
CA GLY A 283 -16.51 -9.07 12.53
C GLY A 283 -15.88 -7.75 12.10
N ASP A 284 -14.68 -7.85 11.52
CA ASP A 284 -14.03 -6.77 10.76
C ASP A 284 -14.89 -6.36 9.54
N ASP A 285 -14.98 -5.06 9.25
CA ASP A 285 -15.65 -4.53 8.06
C ASP A 285 -15.05 -5.12 6.76
N ALA A 286 -13.78 -5.53 6.77
CA ALA A 286 -13.11 -6.22 5.66
C ALA A 286 -13.84 -7.49 5.20
N ARG A 287 -14.49 -8.23 6.12
CA ARG A 287 -15.25 -9.47 5.82
C ARG A 287 -16.43 -9.23 4.87
N LEU A 288 -16.89 -7.98 4.79
CA LEU A 288 -18.01 -7.56 3.95
C LEU A 288 -17.57 -6.89 2.65
N TYR A 289 -16.27 -6.66 2.44
CA TYR A 289 -15.74 -5.94 1.28
C TYR A 289 -15.38 -6.84 0.10
N GLY A 290 -15.52 -6.27 -1.09
CA GLY A 290 -15.08 -6.88 -2.35
C GLY A 290 -16.16 -7.75 -3.02
N PRO A 291 -16.02 -7.99 -4.33
CA PRO A 291 -16.96 -8.82 -5.06
C PRO A 291 -16.82 -10.31 -4.69
N ASP A 292 -15.61 -10.74 -4.30
CA ASP A 292 -15.30 -12.15 -4.09
C ASP A 292 -15.13 -12.50 -2.60
N ALA A 293 -15.70 -13.64 -2.23
CA ALA A 293 -15.50 -14.32 -0.95
C ALA A 293 -15.54 -15.83 -1.19
N LEU A 294 -15.06 -16.61 -0.22
CA LEU A 294 -15.21 -18.07 -0.28
C LEU A 294 -16.69 -18.44 -0.32
N THR A 295 -16.98 -19.57 -0.96
CA THR A 295 -18.28 -20.24 -0.89
C THR A 295 -18.12 -21.52 -0.10
N ASP A 296 -19.09 -21.86 0.74
CA ASP A 296 -19.11 -23.13 1.45
C ASP A 296 -19.43 -24.32 0.52
N ALA A 297 -19.54 -25.52 1.07
CA ALA A 297 -19.81 -26.74 0.29
C ALA A 297 -21.18 -26.75 -0.42
N THR A 298 -22.10 -25.87 0.00
CA THR A 298 -23.42 -25.70 -0.63
C THR A 298 -23.42 -24.59 -1.70
N GLY A 299 -22.29 -23.91 -1.89
CA GLY A 299 -22.16 -22.78 -2.81
C GLY A 299 -22.60 -21.44 -2.21
N VAL A 300 -22.89 -21.38 -0.90
CA VAL A 300 -23.30 -20.14 -0.24
C VAL A 300 -22.07 -19.30 0.11
N ARG A 301 -22.12 -18.00 -0.18
CA ARG A 301 -21.06 -17.04 0.12
C ARG A 301 -20.85 -16.92 1.63
N THR A 302 -19.61 -17.08 2.09
CA THR A 302 -19.23 -16.92 3.50
C THR A 302 -18.78 -15.49 3.81
N LEU A 303 -18.33 -15.25 5.05
CA LEU A 303 -17.72 -13.97 5.48
C LEU A 303 -16.24 -13.85 5.09
N GLU A 304 -15.68 -14.88 4.44
CA GLU A 304 -14.25 -14.96 4.16
C GLU A 304 -13.95 -14.29 2.82
N SER A 305 -14.12 -12.97 2.81
CA SER A 305 -13.87 -12.12 1.66
C SER A 305 -12.40 -12.10 1.26
N ALA A 306 -12.12 -11.76 0.00
CA ALA A 306 -10.76 -11.53 -0.46
C ALA A 306 -10.01 -10.46 0.36
N PHE A 307 -10.73 -9.43 0.83
CA PHE A 307 -10.17 -8.38 1.69
C PHE A 307 -9.72 -8.94 3.04
N HIS A 308 -10.56 -9.75 3.69
CA HIS A 308 -10.21 -10.40 4.96
C HIS A 308 -9.03 -11.36 4.77
N LEU A 309 -9.09 -12.22 3.75
CA LEU A 309 -8.10 -13.27 3.53
C LEU A 309 -6.69 -12.73 3.22
N CYS A 310 -6.58 -11.57 2.56
CA CYS A 310 -5.27 -11.03 2.16
C CYS A 310 -4.43 -10.43 3.31
N ALA A 311 -5.06 -10.14 4.46
CA ALA A 311 -4.46 -9.36 5.54
C ALA A 311 -4.67 -9.95 6.95
N ASN A 312 -5.09 -11.23 7.05
CA ASN A 312 -5.34 -11.88 8.34
C ASN A 312 -4.76 -13.30 8.51
N ARG A 313 -3.84 -13.76 7.65
CA ARG A 313 -3.10 -15.01 7.91
C ARG A 313 -2.28 -14.89 9.21
N ASN A 314 -1.96 -16.00 9.86
CA ASN A 314 -1.22 -16.05 11.13
C ASN A 314 -1.91 -15.34 12.33
N LYS A 315 -3.24 -15.20 12.29
CA LYS A 315 -4.01 -14.55 13.37
C LYS A 315 -5.02 -15.49 14.00
N ARG A 316 -5.38 -15.19 15.25
CA ARG A 316 -6.46 -15.82 16.01
C ARG A 316 -7.58 -14.81 16.24
N SER A 317 -8.82 -15.16 15.92
CA SER A 317 -9.98 -14.26 16.03
C SER A 317 -10.75 -14.47 17.33
N ILE A 318 -11.05 -13.39 18.04
CA ILE A 318 -11.97 -13.35 19.19
C ILE A 318 -13.02 -12.25 19.02
N LEU A 319 -14.15 -12.40 19.69
CA LEU A 319 -15.29 -11.50 19.61
C LEU A 319 -15.36 -10.61 20.85
N VAL A 320 -15.26 -9.29 20.64
CA VAL A 320 -15.40 -8.31 21.71
C VAL A 320 -16.21 -7.11 21.22
N ASP A 321 -17.29 -6.80 21.94
CA ASP A 321 -17.99 -5.55 21.74
C ASP A 321 -17.33 -4.41 22.52
N LEU A 322 -16.58 -3.56 21.82
CA LEU A 322 -15.90 -2.40 22.40
C LEU A 322 -16.87 -1.32 22.94
N ALA A 323 -18.14 -1.34 22.53
CA ALA A 323 -19.15 -0.44 23.06
C ALA A 323 -19.61 -0.84 24.48
N SER A 324 -19.40 -2.09 24.87
CA SER A 324 -19.75 -2.61 26.18
C SER A 324 -18.64 -2.38 27.22
N ALA A 325 -19.01 -2.12 28.47
CA ALA A 325 -18.05 -1.97 29.56
C ALA A 325 -17.22 -3.25 29.80
N GLU A 326 -17.85 -4.41 29.62
CA GLU A 326 -17.20 -5.73 29.70
C GLU A 326 -16.16 -5.91 28.60
N GLY A 327 -16.51 -5.60 27.34
CA GLY A 327 -15.56 -5.71 26.24
C GLY A 327 -14.38 -4.76 26.38
N GLN A 328 -14.61 -3.55 26.89
CA GLN A 328 -13.54 -2.61 27.22
C GLN A 328 -12.62 -3.16 28.33
N ALA A 329 -13.20 -3.74 29.39
CA ALA A 329 -12.42 -4.36 30.46
C ALA A 329 -11.59 -5.55 29.95
N ARG A 330 -12.17 -6.37 29.06
CA ARG A 330 -11.49 -7.50 28.42
C ARG A 330 -10.30 -7.03 27.57
N VAL A 331 -10.45 -6.00 26.76
CA VAL A 331 -9.32 -5.45 25.98
C VAL A 331 -8.24 -4.87 26.89
N ARG A 332 -8.61 -4.17 27.98
CA ARG A 332 -7.62 -3.70 28.97
C ARG A 332 -6.84 -4.85 29.61
N SER A 333 -7.51 -5.94 29.95
CA SER A 333 -6.87 -7.16 30.47
C SER A 333 -5.88 -7.74 29.46
N LEU A 334 -6.30 -7.94 28.21
CA LEU A 334 -5.42 -8.44 27.14
C LEU A 334 -4.23 -7.50 26.88
N ALA A 335 -4.44 -6.18 26.94
CA ALA A 335 -3.39 -5.19 26.75
C ALA A 335 -2.37 -5.14 27.91
N ALA A 336 -2.76 -5.57 29.11
CA ALA A 336 -1.84 -5.69 30.25
C ALA A 336 -0.68 -6.66 29.96
N ASP A 337 -0.95 -7.68 29.16
CA ASP A 337 -0.04 -8.77 28.81
C ASP A 337 0.50 -8.70 27.37
N ALA A 338 0.08 -7.72 26.59
CA ALA A 338 0.51 -7.55 25.20
C ALA A 338 1.89 -6.87 25.11
N ASP A 339 2.67 -7.26 24.10
CA ASP A 339 3.89 -6.53 23.73
C ASP A 339 3.59 -5.36 22.80
N VAL A 340 2.67 -5.60 21.85
CA VAL A 340 2.26 -4.64 20.84
C VAL A 340 0.73 -4.62 20.78
N LEU A 341 0.16 -3.42 20.71
CA LEU A 341 -1.22 -3.21 20.30
C LEU A 341 -1.23 -2.42 19.01
N ILE A 342 -2.03 -2.83 18.02
CA ILE A 342 -2.18 -2.13 16.75
C ILE A 342 -3.64 -1.73 16.57
N GLU A 343 -3.87 -0.47 16.20
CA GLU A 343 -5.20 0.08 15.96
C GLU A 343 -5.20 1.14 14.83
N ASN A 344 -6.35 1.35 14.21
CA ASN A 344 -6.56 2.34 13.15
C ASN A 344 -7.88 3.13 13.29
N PHE A 345 -8.27 3.45 14.51
CA PHE A 345 -9.40 4.34 14.78
C PHE A 345 -8.98 5.79 14.54
N ILE A 346 -9.94 6.64 14.19
CA ILE A 346 -9.71 8.10 14.09
C ILE A 346 -9.10 8.59 15.40
N ALA A 347 -8.12 9.50 15.32
CA ALA A 347 -7.37 9.98 16.47
C ALA A 347 -8.30 10.42 17.62
N GLY A 348 -7.95 10.03 18.84
CA GLY A 348 -8.72 10.33 20.05
C GLY A 348 -9.98 9.47 20.27
N ASN A 349 -10.50 8.75 19.27
CA ASN A 349 -11.77 8.02 19.43
C ASN A 349 -11.73 6.90 20.47
N LEU A 350 -10.59 6.24 20.68
CA LEU A 350 -10.47 5.17 21.67
C LEU A 350 -10.41 5.67 23.11
N ALA A 351 -10.20 6.98 23.34
CA ALA A 351 -10.17 7.55 24.68
C ALA A 351 -11.53 7.40 25.40
N ARG A 352 -12.64 7.54 24.66
CA ARG A 352 -13.99 7.35 25.22
C ARG A 352 -14.29 5.93 25.68
N PHE A 353 -13.47 4.96 25.26
CA PHE A 353 -13.55 3.56 25.68
C PHE A 353 -12.50 3.19 26.74
N GLY A 354 -11.62 4.14 27.11
CA GLY A 354 -10.46 3.88 27.96
C GLY A 354 -9.48 2.90 27.32
N LEU A 355 -9.31 2.97 26.00
CA LEU A 355 -8.46 2.09 25.19
C LEU A 355 -7.39 2.88 24.40
N ASP A 356 -7.23 4.17 24.67
CA ASP A 356 -6.20 5.00 24.05
C ASP A 356 -4.79 4.70 24.60
N ALA A 357 -3.78 5.20 23.90
CA ALA A 357 -2.38 4.95 24.22
C ALA A 357 -1.98 5.39 25.63
N SER A 358 -2.55 6.49 26.15
CA SER A 358 -2.18 6.98 27.49
C SER A 358 -2.72 6.05 28.58
N THR A 359 -4.00 5.67 28.48
CA THR A 359 -4.67 4.75 29.41
C THR A 359 -4.04 3.36 29.41
N LEU A 360 -3.79 2.76 28.23
CA LEU A 360 -3.25 1.40 28.20
C LEU A 360 -1.78 1.35 28.60
N ARG A 361 -0.99 2.40 28.36
CA ARG A 361 0.40 2.46 28.81
C ARG A 361 0.56 2.74 30.30
N SER A 362 -0.46 3.29 30.99
CA SER A 362 -0.45 3.33 32.45
C SER A 362 -0.71 1.95 33.08
N ILE A 363 -1.45 1.08 32.38
CA ILE A 363 -1.67 -0.33 32.78
C ILE A 363 -0.43 -1.16 32.45
N ASN A 364 0.11 -1.02 31.25
CA ASN A 364 1.31 -1.72 30.78
C ASN A 364 2.36 -0.70 30.27
N PRO A 365 3.30 -0.26 31.13
CA PRO A 365 4.36 0.67 30.74
C PRO A 365 5.32 0.14 29.68
N ARG A 366 5.30 -1.17 29.38
CA ARG A 366 6.14 -1.82 28.36
C ARG A 366 5.44 -1.93 27.01
N LEU A 367 4.16 -1.56 26.90
CA LEU A 367 3.37 -1.68 25.69
C LEU A 367 3.91 -0.78 24.55
N ILE A 368 4.12 -1.39 23.38
CA ILE A 368 4.27 -0.66 22.13
C ILE A 368 2.87 -0.46 21.55
N TYR A 369 2.32 0.75 21.69
CA TYR A 369 1.01 1.09 21.14
C TYR A 369 1.21 1.68 19.75
N VAL A 370 0.65 1.07 18.71
CA VAL A 370 0.80 1.51 17.31
C VAL A 370 -0.54 2.04 16.81
N SER A 371 -0.60 3.35 16.60
CA SER A 371 -1.69 4.01 15.89
C SER A 371 -1.35 4.14 14.42
N LEU A 372 -2.23 3.62 13.56
CA LEU A 372 -2.10 3.68 12.13
C LEU A 372 -3.33 4.38 11.54
N THR A 373 -3.22 5.68 11.24
CA THR A 373 -4.39 6.52 10.90
C THR A 373 -4.21 7.25 9.59
N GLY A 374 -5.26 7.90 9.10
CA GLY A 374 -5.18 8.69 7.86
C GLY A 374 -4.19 9.85 7.96
N TYR A 375 -4.35 10.67 9.00
CA TYR A 375 -3.65 11.94 9.19
C TYR A 375 -2.65 11.94 10.35
N GLY A 376 -2.56 10.85 11.12
CA GLY A 376 -1.74 10.78 12.33
C GLY A 376 -2.47 11.26 13.57
N GLN A 377 -1.83 11.11 14.73
CA GLN A 377 -2.39 11.48 16.04
C GLN A 377 -2.28 12.98 16.38
N SER A 378 -1.82 13.81 15.44
CA SER A 378 -1.58 15.24 15.64
C SER A 378 -1.79 16.04 14.35
N GLY A 379 -1.90 17.36 14.48
CA GLY A 379 -2.10 18.27 13.36
C GLY A 379 -3.57 18.61 13.11
N PRO A 380 -3.85 19.62 12.27
CA PRO A 380 -5.19 20.18 12.09
C PRO A 380 -6.19 19.20 11.45
N TYR A 381 -5.74 18.11 10.83
CA TYR A 381 -6.61 17.14 10.14
C TYR A 381 -6.71 15.79 10.89
N ALA A 382 -6.16 15.68 12.11
CA ALA A 382 -6.03 14.41 12.83
C ALA A 382 -7.37 13.69 13.08
N ASP A 383 -8.47 14.44 13.18
CA ASP A 383 -9.83 13.94 13.42
C ASP A 383 -10.62 13.64 12.14
N ARG A 384 -10.05 13.92 10.96
CA ARG A 384 -10.74 13.73 9.68
C ARG A 384 -10.74 12.25 9.28
N PRO A 385 -11.86 11.74 8.74
CA PRO A 385 -11.90 10.41 8.16
C PRO A 385 -11.15 10.38 6.82
N GLY A 386 -10.66 9.22 6.43
CA GLY A 386 -10.02 9.02 5.14
C GLY A 386 -9.84 7.54 4.81
N TYR A 387 -9.89 7.25 3.52
CA TYR A 387 -9.58 5.93 2.95
C TYR A 387 -8.38 6.07 2.00
N ASP A 388 -7.77 4.95 1.65
CA ASP A 388 -6.58 4.87 0.79
C ASP A 388 -6.51 5.90 -0.36
N ALA A 389 -7.53 5.95 -1.22
CA ALA A 389 -7.52 6.81 -2.40
C ALA A 389 -7.60 8.32 -2.08
N VAL A 390 -8.15 8.71 -0.93
CA VAL A 390 -8.06 10.10 -0.42
C VAL A 390 -6.59 10.46 -0.20
N PHE A 391 -5.80 9.55 0.37
CA PHE A 391 -4.38 9.80 0.61
C PHE A 391 -3.52 9.65 -0.64
N GLN A 392 -3.94 8.87 -1.65
CA GLN A 392 -3.31 8.91 -2.97
C GLN A 392 -3.51 10.27 -3.66
N ALA A 393 -4.71 10.84 -3.56
CA ALA A 393 -5.05 12.16 -4.11
C ALA A 393 -4.32 13.27 -3.35
N GLN A 394 -4.53 13.35 -2.04
CA GLN A 394 -3.95 14.40 -1.21
C GLN A 394 -2.43 14.30 -1.10
N GLY A 395 -1.89 13.08 -1.05
CA GLY A 395 -0.47 12.85 -0.97
C GLY A 395 0.27 13.17 -2.27
N GLY A 396 -0.42 13.37 -3.39
CA GLY A 396 0.16 13.73 -4.69
C GLY A 396 0.53 12.57 -5.60
N LEU A 397 0.32 11.32 -5.16
CA LEU A 397 0.55 10.13 -5.98
C LEU A 397 -0.30 10.13 -7.26
N MET A 398 -1.57 10.55 -7.15
CA MET A 398 -2.46 10.69 -8.30
C MET A 398 -2.04 11.82 -9.25
N ALA A 399 -1.49 12.92 -8.73
CA ALA A 399 -0.99 14.00 -9.57
C ALA A 399 0.19 13.56 -10.44
N MET A 400 0.95 12.56 -9.99
CA MET A 400 2.08 11.98 -10.73
C MET A 400 1.71 10.79 -11.63
N THR A 401 0.53 10.20 -11.43
CA THR A 401 0.11 8.97 -12.12
C THR A 401 -0.98 9.29 -13.13
N GLY A 402 -0.85 8.75 -14.35
CA GLY A 402 -1.80 8.95 -15.44
C GLY A 402 -1.19 9.60 -16.67
N LEU A 403 -2.02 9.79 -17.69
CA LEU A 403 -1.61 10.41 -18.95
C LEU A 403 -1.37 11.92 -18.77
N PRO A 404 -0.46 12.52 -19.57
CA PRO A 404 -0.28 13.96 -19.63
C PRO A 404 -1.60 14.70 -19.84
N ASP A 405 -1.68 15.92 -19.30
CA ASP A 405 -2.82 16.79 -19.54
C ASP A 405 -2.95 17.15 -21.02
N GLY A 406 -4.19 17.18 -21.52
CA GLY A 406 -4.50 17.47 -22.92
C GLY A 406 -4.40 16.28 -23.87
N GLU A 407 -3.89 15.13 -23.44
CA GLU A 407 -4.00 13.88 -24.20
C GLU A 407 -5.39 13.24 -24.02
N PRO A 408 -5.90 12.43 -24.98
CA PRO A 408 -7.12 11.66 -24.79
C PRO A 408 -7.00 10.71 -23.59
N GLY A 409 -7.89 10.83 -22.61
CA GLY A 409 -7.78 10.13 -21.31
C GLY A 409 -6.73 10.73 -20.36
N GLY A 410 -6.26 11.94 -20.64
CA GLY A 410 -5.37 12.73 -19.80
C GLY A 410 -5.99 13.06 -18.45
N GLY A 411 -5.17 13.02 -17.40
CA GLY A 411 -5.61 13.36 -16.05
C GLY A 411 -5.00 12.48 -14.97
N PRO A 412 -5.25 12.81 -13.70
CA PRO A 412 -4.74 12.06 -12.56
C PRO A 412 -5.40 10.68 -12.47
N LEU A 413 -4.63 9.67 -12.11
CA LEU A 413 -5.10 8.30 -11.90
C LEU A 413 -4.65 7.75 -10.55
N LYS A 414 -5.55 7.10 -9.82
CA LYS A 414 -5.21 6.27 -8.67
C LYS A 414 -4.55 4.97 -9.13
N THR A 415 -3.94 4.27 -8.19
CA THR A 415 -3.46 2.91 -8.41
C THR A 415 -4.61 1.90 -8.35
N GLY A 416 -4.46 0.76 -9.04
CA GLY A 416 -5.43 -0.33 -9.00
C GLY A 416 -5.67 -0.92 -7.59
N PRO A 417 -4.62 -1.26 -6.81
CA PRO A 417 -4.77 -1.74 -5.43
C PRO A 417 -4.77 -0.59 -4.41
N SER A 418 -5.15 -0.90 -3.17
CA SER A 418 -5.08 0.00 -2.00
C SER A 418 -3.64 0.16 -1.51
N LEU A 419 -2.86 0.96 -2.23
CA LEU A 419 -1.41 0.98 -2.07
C LEU A 419 -0.95 1.74 -0.83
N MET A 420 -1.65 2.79 -0.42
CA MET A 420 -1.33 3.54 0.81
C MET A 420 -1.68 2.74 2.05
N ASP A 421 -2.77 1.97 2.05
CA ASP A 421 -3.08 1.06 3.16
C ASP A 421 -1.97 0.03 3.38
N VAL A 422 -1.58 -0.69 2.32
CA VAL A 422 -0.55 -1.73 2.38
C VAL A 422 0.81 -1.13 2.74
N SER A 423 1.17 -0.02 2.12
CA SER A 423 2.46 0.64 2.37
C SER A 423 2.54 1.13 3.82
N THR A 424 1.48 1.77 4.32
CA THR A 424 1.44 2.26 5.70
C THR A 424 1.45 1.11 6.69
N GLY A 425 0.76 0.01 6.40
CA GLY A 425 0.86 -1.24 7.15
C GLY A 425 2.29 -1.77 7.25
N GLN A 426 3.03 -1.75 6.14
CA GLN A 426 4.44 -2.17 6.12
C GLN A 426 5.34 -1.24 6.95
N PHE A 427 5.15 0.08 6.85
CA PHE A 427 5.87 1.06 7.68
C PHE A 427 5.52 0.93 9.17
N ALA A 428 4.26 0.64 9.51
CA ALA A 428 3.85 0.39 10.89
C ALA A 428 4.47 -0.89 11.45
N ALA A 429 4.57 -1.96 10.67
CA ALA A 429 5.29 -3.17 11.07
C ALA A 429 6.79 -2.87 11.30
N LEU A 430 7.44 -2.12 10.40
CA LEU A 430 8.82 -1.65 10.58
C LEU A 430 8.98 -0.85 11.88
N ALA A 431 8.06 0.09 12.15
CA ALA A 431 8.09 0.91 13.35
C ALA A 431 7.88 0.08 14.62
N ALA A 432 6.98 -0.91 14.59
CA ALA A 432 6.74 -1.83 15.69
C ALA A 432 7.99 -2.66 16.02
N VAL A 433 8.65 -3.27 15.03
CA VAL A 433 9.90 -4.02 15.27
C VAL A 433 11.04 -3.10 15.70
N ALA A 434 11.14 -1.88 15.18
CA ALA A 434 12.14 -0.91 15.65
C ALA A 434 11.92 -0.53 17.13
N ALA A 435 10.68 -0.28 17.52
CA ALA A 435 10.31 0.04 18.90
C ALA A 435 10.52 -1.16 19.85
N LEU A 436 10.19 -2.37 19.41
CA LEU A 436 10.48 -3.61 20.15
C LEU A 436 11.99 -3.81 20.30
N HIS A 437 12.78 -3.67 19.24
CA HIS A 437 14.23 -3.81 19.31
C HIS A 437 14.81 -2.82 20.32
N GLN A 438 14.41 -1.55 20.28
CA GLN A 438 14.85 -0.55 21.26
C GLN A 438 14.47 -0.94 22.70
N ARG A 439 13.21 -1.32 22.92
CA ARG A 439 12.70 -1.76 24.23
C ARG A 439 13.56 -2.88 24.83
N HIS A 440 14.05 -3.81 24.01
CA HIS A 440 14.93 -4.89 24.45
C HIS A 440 16.39 -4.45 24.61
N ALA A 441 16.95 -3.78 23.61
CA ALA A 441 18.36 -3.42 23.57
C ALA A 441 18.75 -2.42 24.67
N ASP A 442 17.86 -1.47 24.97
CA ASP A 442 18.12 -0.38 25.91
C ASP A 442 17.38 -0.54 27.26
N ALA A 443 16.73 -1.69 27.47
CA ALA A 443 15.79 -1.91 28.59
C ALA A 443 14.76 -0.76 28.74
N ALA A 444 14.40 -0.10 27.63
CA ALA A 444 13.51 1.04 27.63
C ALA A 444 12.05 0.61 27.92
N PRO A 445 11.19 1.51 28.44
CA PRO A 445 9.76 1.27 28.48
C PRO A 445 9.16 1.32 27.07
N GLY A 446 7.89 0.93 26.98
CA GLY A 446 7.13 1.01 25.75
C GLY A 446 6.87 2.45 25.30
N GLN A 447 6.34 2.61 24.09
CA GLN A 447 6.10 3.91 23.47
C GLN A 447 4.84 3.89 22.59
N HIS A 448 4.30 5.07 22.31
CA HIS A 448 3.26 5.26 21.31
C HIS A 448 3.93 5.56 19.97
N VAL A 449 3.69 4.69 19.01
CA VAL A 449 4.12 4.79 17.62
C VAL A 449 2.96 5.37 16.82
N ASP A 450 3.22 6.43 16.07
CA ASP A 450 2.23 7.10 15.22
C ASP A 450 2.70 7.02 13.75
N VAL A 451 1.89 6.37 12.91
CA VAL A 451 2.13 6.25 11.47
C VAL A 451 0.88 6.69 10.73
N ALA A 452 1.04 7.54 9.73
CA ALA A 452 -0.07 8.12 8.98
C ALA A 452 -0.02 7.77 7.49
N LEU A 453 -1.18 7.51 6.87
CA LEU A 453 -1.28 7.25 5.43
C LEU A 453 -0.77 8.46 4.62
N LEU A 454 -1.11 9.69 5.03
CA LEU A 454 -0.62 10.89 4.37
C LEU A 454 0.91 11.03 4.45
N ASP A 455 1.49 10.81 5.64
CA ASP A 455 2.93 10.86 5.86
C ASP A 455 3.66 9.88 4.94
N VAL A 456 3.15 8.64 4.85
CA VAL A 456 3.69 7.60 3.96
C VAL A 456 3.52 7.98 2.48
N ALA A 457 2.36 8.51 2.09
CA ALA A 457 2.11 8.94 0.72
C ALA A 457 3.11 10.01 0.26
N VAL A 458 3.43 10.97 1.14
CA VAL A 458 4.44 12.01 0.85
C VAL A 458 5.85 11.41 0.80
N ALA A 459 6.23 10.60 1.80
CA ALA A 459 7.57 10.02 1.91
C ALA A 459 7.94 9.08 0.74
N MET A 460 6.99 8.28 0.25
CA MET A 460 7.24 7.27 -0.77
C MET A 460 7.49 7.83 -2.17
N GLN A 461 7.21 9.10 -2.41
CA GLN A 461 7.42 9.73 -3.71
C GLN A 461 8.86 10.22 -3.91
N ALA A 462 9.67 10.13 -2.85
CA ALA A 462 11.13 10.22 -2.87
C ALA A 462 11.66 11.33 -3.80
N GLY A 463 12.34 10.96 -4.89
CA GLY A 463 12.99 11.87 -5.81
C GLY A 463 12.05 12.88 -6.49
N GLY A 464 10.77 12.58 -6.64
CA GLY A 464 9.80 13.52 -7.22
C GLY A 464 9.59 14.75 -6.33
N VAL A 465 9.30 14.51 -5.05
CA VAL A 465 9.14 15.59 -4.06
C VAL A 465 10.46 16.32 -3.85
N GLN A 466 11.58 15.60 -3.75
CA GLN A 466 12.91 16.20 -3.63
C GLN A 466 13.22 17.15 -4.80
N SER A 467 12.97 16.69 -6.04
CA SER A 467 13.23 17.49 -7.24
C SER A 467 12.38 18.76 -7.27
N PHE A 468 11.12 18.68 -6.82
CA PHE A 468 10.28 19.86 -6.67
C PHE A 468 10.81 20.82 -5.59
N LEU A 469 11.20 20.30 -4.42
CA LEU A 469 11.70 21.13 -3.32
C LEU A 469 12.97 21.91 -3.69
N GLU A 470 13.81 21.34 -4.56
CA GLU A 470 15.03 21.99 -5.05
C GLU A 470 14.78 23.00 -6.18
N THR A 471 13.82 22.72 -7.06
CA THR A 471 13.67 23.49 -8.32
C THR A 471 12.42 24.37 -8.38
N GLY A 472 11.46 24.15 -7.47
CA GLY A 472 10.12 24.74 -7.53
C GLY A 472 9.27 24.27 -8.71
N ARG A 473 9.72 23.29 -9.50
CA ARG A 473 9.04 22.86 -10.73
C ARG A 473 8.27 21.57 -10.50
N GLN A 474 6.95 21.61 -10.74
CA GLN A 474 6.10 20.43 -10.70
C GLN A 474 6.48 19.48 -11.86
N PRO A 475 6.85 18.22 -11.56
CA PRO A 475 7.04 17.23 -12.62
C PRO A 475 5.70 16.92 -13.31
N PRO A 476 5.65 16.86 -14.65
CA PRO A 476 4.43 16.52 -15.37
C PRO A 476 4.12 15.02 -15.26
N ARG A 477 2.84 14.65 -15.41
CA ARG A 477 2.44 13.28 -15.73
C ARG A 477 3.09 12.85 -17.04
N ARG A 478 3.63 11.63 -17.08
CA ARG A 478 4.34 11.08 -18.25
C ARG A 478 3.64 9.87 -18.88
N GLY A 479 2.50 9.46 -18.33
CA GLY A 479 1.86 8.22 -18.72
C GLY A 479 2.81 7.04 -18.58
N ASN A 480 3.00 6.33 -19.68
CA ASN A 480 3.83 5.13 -19.77
C ASN A 480 5.26 5.39 -20.27
N ARG A 481 5.70 6.65 -20.34
CA ARG A 481 7.09 7.03 -20.65
C ARG A 481 7.85 7.30 -19.36
N VAL A 482 9.09 6.79 -19.25
CA VAL A 482 9.95 7.01 -18.07
C VAL A 482 11.28 7.58 -18.51
N GLY A 483 11.73 8.66 -17.85
CA GLY A 483 13.04 9.25 -18.17
C GLY A 483 13.15 9.71 -19.64
N PRO A 484 14.37 9.72 -20.21
CA PRO A 484 14.58 9.98 -21.63
C PRO A 484 14.06 8.82 -22.50
N SER A 485 13.57 9.14 -23.69
CA SER A 485 13.24 8.16 -24.73
C SER A 485 14.46 7.27 -25.02
N PRO A 486 14.31 5.95 -25.24
CA PRO A 486 13.06 5.22 -25.53
C PRO A 486 12.49 4.37 -24.38
N THR A 487 12.75 4.69 -23.11
CA THR A 487 12.23 3.91 -21.96
C THR A 487 10.71 4.07 -21.76
N GLY A 488 9.98 2.96 -21.65
CA GLY A 488 8.53 2.96 -21.42
C GLY A 488 7.79 1.71 -21.91
N LEU A 489 6.46 1.82 -22.07
CA LEU A 489 5.63 0.75 -22.63
C LEU A 489 5.59 0.75 -24.16
N TYR A 490 5.72 -0.46 -24.72
CA TYR A 490 5.59 -0.77 -26.14
C TYR A 490 4.60 -1.91 -26.34
N THR A 491 3.71 -1.76 -27.32
CA THR A 491 2.69 -2.76 -27.64
C THR A 491 3.24 -3.76 -28.65
N CYS A 492 3.25 -5.03 -28.28
CA CYS A 492 3.47 -6.18 -29.15
C CYS A 492 2.13 -6.73 -29.68
N GLN A 493 2.16 -7.73 -30.57
CA GLN A 493 0.97 -8.35 -31.15
C GLN A 493 -0.01 -8.91 -30.11
N ASP A 494 0.52 -9.44 -29.02
CA ASP A 494 -0.17 -10.17 -27.97
C ASP A 494 -0.19 -9.43 -26.62
N GLY A 495 0.18 -8.14 -26.60
CA GLY A 495 0.10 -7.30 -25.41
C GLY A 495 1.30 -6.38 -25.19
N PRO A 496 1.32 -5.59 -24.12
CA PRO A 496 2.40 -4.65 -23.86
C PRO A 496 3.61 -5.28 -23.15
N ILE A 497 4.79 -4.75 -23.46
CA ILE A 497 6.01 -4.92 -22.67
C ILE A 497 6.47 -3.57 -22.13
N PHE A 498 7.17 -3.59 -21.01
CA PHE A 498 7.99 -2.51 -20.52
C PHE A 498 9.44 -2.75 -20.90
N LEU A 499 10.16 -1.71 -21.34
CA LEU A 499 11.61 -1.77 -21.56
C LEU A 499 12.32 -0.60 -20.91
N SER A 500 13.53 -0.86 -20.41
CA SER A 500 14.37 0.12 -19.72
C SER A 500 15.71 0.33 -20.42
N VAL A 501 15.89 1.51 -21.00
CA VAL A 501 17.16 1.95 -21.62
C VAL A 501 17.82 2.97 -20.68
N SER A 502 18.95 2.57 -20.10
CA SER A 502 19.66 3.36 -19.10
C SER A 502 21.15 3.56 -19.44
N SER A 503 21.62 3.03 -20.57
CA SER A 503 22.99 3.16 -21.02
C SER A 503 23.07 3.30 -22.55
N PRO A 504 24.17 3.87 -23.08
CA PRO A 504 24.43 3.86 -24.52
C PRO A 504 24.44 2.45 -25.12
N ASP A 505 24.92 1.45 -24.38
CA ASP A 505 24.94 0.05 -24.81
C ASP A 505 23.52 -0.50 -24.99
N HIS A 506 22.60 -0.19 -24.07
CA HIS A 506 21.19 -0.58 -24.23
C HIS A 506 20.56 0.07 -25.47
N LEU A 507 20.92 1.32 -25.75
CA LEU A 507 20.42 2.02 -26.93
C LEU A 507 20.96 1.39 -28.23
N HIS A 508 22.24 1.02 -28.26
CA HIS A 508 22.84 0.30 -29.39
C HIS A 508 22.23 -1.10 -29.59
N ALA A 509 21.99 -1.83 -28.51
CA ALA A 509 21.28 -3.10 -28.54
C ALA A 509 19.87 -2.96 -29.14
N LEU A 510 19.13 -1.94 -28.72
CA LEU A 510 17.79 -1.66 -29.24
C LEU A 510 17.80 -1.28 -30.72
N ALA A 511 18.84 -0.58 -31.18
CA ALA A 511 19.09 -0.31 -32.60
C ALA A 511 19.14 -1.58 -33.43
N THR A 512 19.90 -2.57 -32.95
CA THR A 512 20.10 -3.86 -33.60
C THR A 512 18.80 -4.65 -33.65
N ILE A 513 17.95 -4.55 -32.62
CA ILE A 513 16.59 -5.13 -32.64
C ILE A 513 15.74 -4.45 -33.70
N ALA A 514 15.72 -3.12 -33.73
CA ALA A 514 14.92 -2.36 -34.66
C ALA A 514 15.35 -2.58 -36.12
N SER A 515 16.65 -2.68 -36.40
CA SER A 515 17.17 -2.88 -37.76
C SER A 515 16.78 -4.22 -38.39
N THR A 516 16.69 -5.29 -37.59
CA THR A 516 16.20 -6.59 -38.07
C THR A 516 14.70 -6.63 -38.41
N VAL A 517 13.93 -5.64 -37.94
CA VAL A 517 12.47 -5.51 -38.15
C VAL A 517 12.13 -4.30 -39.04
N ILE A 518 13.07 -3.36 -39.21
CA ILE A 518 13.04 -2.15 -40.04
C ILE A 518 14.43 -1.98 -40.68
N PRO A 519 14.66 -2.52 -41.89
CA PRO A 519 15.97 -2.52 -42.54
C PRO A 519 16.58 -1.12 -42.78
N SER A 520 15.77 -0.06 -42.71
CA SER A 520 16.18 1.34 -42.91
C SER A 520 16.63 2.07 -41.64
N LEU A 521 16.74 1.39 -40.49
CA LEU A 521 17.26 1.97 -39.24
C LEU A 521 18.74 1.61 -39.07
N SER A 522 19.66 2.57 -39.23
CA SER A 522 21.08 2.33 -38.94
C SER A 522 21.41 2.66 -37.48
N PRO A 523 22.39 1.98 -36.84
CA PRO A 523 22.91 2.37 -35.53
C PRO A 523 23.41 3.83 -35.48
N SER A 524 23.84 4.39 -36.62
CA SER A 524 24.28 5.79 -36.77
C SER A 524 23.15 6.83 -36.72
N ASP A 525 21.91 6.46 -37.03
CA ASP A 525 20.75 7.38 -36.97
C ASP A 525 20.38 7.74 -35.52
N LEU A 526 20.85 6.95 -34.55
CA LEU A 526 20.51 7.07 -33.12
C LEU A 526 21.38 8.05 -32.33
N GLY A 527 22.59 8.35 -32.83
CA GLY A 527 23.51 9.30 -32.18
C GLY A 527 23.23 10.77 -32.51
N LYS A 528 22.35 11.06 -33.49
CA LYS A 528 22.09 12.41 -33.98
C LYS A 528 20.61 12.79 -34.10
N ALA A 529 19.67 11.85 -33.92
CA ALA A 529 18.25 12.14 -34.07
C ALA A 529 17.67 12.82 -32.82
N ASN A 530 17.05 13.99 -33.01
CA ASN A 530 15.94 14.40 -32.15
C ASN A 530 14.96 13.23 -32.03
N ALA A 531 14.50 12.93 -30.82
CA ALA A 531 13.67 11.76 -30.46
C ALA A 531 12.41 11.52 -31.34
N ALA A 532 12.00 12.48 -32.15
CA ALA A 532 10.89 12.39 -33.09
C ALA A 532 11.24 11.47 -34.29
N GLY A 533 10.67 10.27 -34.30
CA GLY A 533 10.79 9.29 -35.39
C GLY A 533 11.39 7.96 -34.93
N LEU A 534 12.35 7.97 -34.00
CA LEU A 534 12.88 6.73 -33.41
C LEU A 534 11.78 5.99 -32.62
N GLU A 535 11.08 6.70 -31.74
CA GLU A 535 10.04 6.10 -30.91
C GLU A 535 8.92 5.50 -31.78
N GLU A 536 8.50 6.18 -32.84
CA GLU A 536 7.47 5.68 -33.76
C GLU A 536 7.94 4.43 -34.50
N ARG A 537 9.20 4.41 -34.96
CA ARG A 537 9.79 3.23 -35.60
C ARG A 537 9.90 2.06 -34.62
N LEU A 538 10.33 2.30 -33.38
CA LEU A 538 10.35 1.28 -32.33
C LEU A 538 8.95 0.74 -32.04
N ARG A 539 7.94 1.61 -31.89
CA ARG A 539 6.53 1.22 -31.72
C ARG A 539 6.05 0.36 -32.89
N GLY A 540 6.35 0.75 -34.13
CA GLY A 540 6.04 -0.04 -35.31
C GLY A 540 6.72 -1.41 -35.31
N ALA A 541 7.99 -1.50 -34.89
CA ALA A 541 8.72 -2.76 -34.80
C ALA A 541 8.14 -3.69 -33.74
N PHE A 542 7.87 -3.19 -32.52
CA PHE A 542 7.29 -4.00 -31.46
C PHE A 542 5.89 -4.52 -31.82
N ARG A 543 5.05 -3.72 -32.51
CA ARG A 543 3.74 -4.16 -33.01
C ARG A 543 3.80 -5.36 -33.98
N ARG A 544 4.96 -5.66 -34.56
CA ARG A 544 5.17 -6.78 -35.51
C ARG A 544 5.81 -8.03 -34.89
N THR A 545 6.04 -8.04 -33.58
CA THR A 545 6.57 -9.19 -32.85
C THR A 545 5.64 -9.56 -31.70
N THR A 546 5.77 -10.79 -31.20
CA THR A 546 5.17 -11.20 -29.93
C THR A 546 6.00 -10.68 -28.75
N ARG A 547 5.40 -10.63 -27.55
CA ARG A 547 6.08 -10.26 -26.30
C ARG A 547 7.25 -11.18 -26.02
N ASP A 548 7.07 -12.50 -26.10
CA ASP A 548 8.13 -13.48 -25.83
C ASP A 548 9.35 -13.28 -26.74
N ARG A 549 9.14 -13.20 -28.05
CA ARG A 549 10.22 -12.96 -29.02
C ARG A 549 10.89 -11.60 -28.80
N ALA A 550 10.14 -10.58 -28.38
CA ALA A 550 10.72 -9.29 -28.05
C ALA A 550 11.62 -9.39 -26.81
N LEU A 551 11.14 -10.03 -25.75
CA LEU A 551 11.85 -10.16 -24.47
C LEU A 551 13.08 -11.07 -24.57
N GLU A 552 13.01 -12.18 -25.31
CA GLU A 552 14.17 -13.04 -25.59
C GLU A 552 15.30 -12.25 -26.26
N ARG A 553 14.96 -11.41 -27.23
CA ARG A 553 15.95 -10.58 -27.95
C ARG A 553 16.52 -9.47 -27.09
N LEU A 554 15.68 -8.82 -26.27
CA LEU A 554 16.14 -7.82 -25.31
C LEU A 554 17.10 -8.45 -24.30
N ALA A 555 16.75 -9.60 -23.74
CA ALA A 555 17.58 -10.35 -22.81
C ALA A 555 18.92 -10.79 -23.42
N ALA A 556 18.92 -11.30 -24.66
CA ALA A 556 20.13 -11.69 -25.39
C ALA A 556 21.12 -10.52 -25.61
N LEU A 557 20.64 -9.28 -25.56
CA LEU A 557 21.44 -8.07 -25.72
C LEU A 557 21.60 -7.28 -24.41
N GLY A 558 21.21 -7.86 -23.28
CA GLY A 558 21.34 -7.23 -21.96
C GLY A 558 20.44 -6.03 -21.72
N VAL A 559 19.39 -5.82 -22.53
CA VAL A 559 18.41 -4.73 -22.32
C VAL A 559 17.33 -5.21 -21.36
N PRO A 560 17.14 -4.57 -20.20
CA PRO A 560 16.08 -4.94 -19.28
C PRO A 560 14.69 -4.71 -19.90
N GLY A 561 13.86 -5.75 -19.86
CA GLY A 561 12.47 -5.70 -20.29
C GLY A 561 11.60 -6.68 -19.52
N ALA A 562 10.30 -6.41 -19.46
CA ALA A 562 9.32 -7.27 -18.81
C ALA A 562 7.98 -7.22 -19.54
N ALA A 563 7.25 -8.32 -19.58
CA ALA A 563 5.87 -8.31 -20.04
C ALA A 563 4.96 -7.61 -19.00
N VAL A 564 3.94 -6.90 -19.49
CA VAL A 564 2.85 -6.43 -18.63
C VAL A 564 1.86 -7.57 -18.48
N ASN A 565 2.05 -8.36 -17.43
CA ASN A 565 1.33 -9.61 -17.22
C ASN A 565 -0.07 -9.43 -16.64
N ARG A 566 -1.01 -10.21 -17.16
CA ARG A 566 -2.27 -10.59 -16.50
C ARG A 566 -1.98 -11.55 -15.35
N TYR A 567 -2.97 -11.78 -14.48
CA TYR A 567 -2.73 -12.60 -13.29
C TYR A 567 -2.52 -14.09 -13.58
N ASP A 568 -3.23 -14.67 -14.53
CA ASP A 568 -2.94 -16.01 -15.05
C ASP A 568 -1.49 -16.18 -15.50
N GLU A 569 -0.94 -15.18 -16.20
CA GLU A 569 0.46 -15.16 -16.61
C GLU A 569 1.41 -15.01 -15.40
N VAL A 570 1.09 -14.12 -14.44
CA VAL A 570 1.85 -13.95 -13.19
C VAL A 570 1.92 -15.27 -12.42
N PHE A 571 0.81 -15.98 -12.26
CA PHE A 571 0.76 -17.22 -11.47
C PHE A 571 1.27 -18.45 -12.24
N ALA A 572 1.36 -18.37 -13.56
CA ALA A 572 2.04 -19.38 -14.38
C ALA A 572 3.58 -19.16 -14.44
N ASP A 573 4.06 -17.99 -14.06
CA ASP A 573 5.48 -17.63 -14.12
C ASP A 573 6.36 -18.64 -13.34
N ALA A 574 7.43 -19.09 -13.99
CA ALA A 574 8.32 -20.11 -13.43
C ALA A 574 9.10 -19.61 -12.21
N GLN A 575 9.49 -18.32 -12.20
CA GLN A 575 10.20 -17.71 -11.08
C GLN A 575 9.27 -17.54 -9.87
N LEU A 576 8.01 -17.13 -10.08
CA LEU A 576 7.04 -17.02 -8.99
C LEU A 576 6.77 -18.38 -8.33
N ARG A 577 6.61 -19.44 -9.15
CA ARG A 577 6.44 -20.82 -8.67
C ARG A 577 7.66 -21.33 -7.93
N ALA A 578 8.87 -21.11 -8.47
CA ALA A 578 10.12 -21.50 -7.83
C ALA A 578 10.32 -20.84 -6.44
N ARG A 579 9.76 -19.63 -6.26
CA ARG A 579 9.79 -18.88 -5.00
C ARG A 579 8.62 -19.19 -4.06
N ALA A 580 7.72 -20.11 -4.44
CA ALA A 580 6.59 -20.57 -3.63
C ALA A 580 5.84 -19.41 -2.95
N LEU A 581 5.49 -18.36 -3.71
CA LEU A 581 4.78 -17.19 -3.16
C LEU A 581 3.28 -17.45 -2.95
N VAL A 582 2.73 -18.47 -3.59
CA VAL A 582 1.33 -18.89 -3.43
C VAL A 582 1.31 -20.21 -2.69
N GLU A 583 0.49 -20.28 -1.64
CA GLU A 583 0.28 -21.46 -0.82
C GLU A 583 -1.18 -21.91 -0.92
N ASP A 584 -1.39 -23.21 -1.07
CA ASP A 584 -2.69 -23.86 -0.84
C ASP A 584 -2.79 -24.22 0.64
N ILE A 585 -3.82 -23.72 1.32
CA ILE A 585 -4.02 -23.96 2.76
C ILE A 585 -5.42 -24.50 2.98
N THR A 586 -5.52 -25.48 3.88
CA THR A 586 -6.81 -26.02 4.33
C THR A 586 -7.62 -24.93 5.02
N HIS A 587 -8.84 -24.66 4.55
CA HIS A 587 -9.74 -23.67 5.14
C HIS A 587 -11.18 -24.19 5.25
N PRO A 588 -11.73 -24.34 6.47
CA PRO A 588 -13.03 -24.99 6.70
C PRO A 588 -14.22 -24.22 6.12
N ALA A 589 -14.12 -22.89 6.01
CA ALA A 589 -15.17 -22.08 5.35
C ALA A 589 -15.18 -22.22 3.81
N SER A 590 -14.19 -22.90 3.20
CA SER A 590 -14.16 -23.16 1.75
C SER A 590 -14.85 -24.48 1.44
N GLY A 591 -15.75 -24.50 0.47
CA GLY A 591 -16.43 -25.71 0.01
C GLY A 591 -15.49 -26.77 -0.59
N THR A 592 -14.33 -26.34 -1.09
CA THR A 592 -13.24 -27.25 -1.53
C THR A 592 -12.29 -27.63 -0.41
N ASN A 593 -12.54 -27.13 0.80
CA ASN A 593 -11.67 -27.20 1.98
C ASN A 593 -10.26 -26.64 1.76
N THR A 594 -9.99 -25.95 0.65
CA THR A 594 -8.70 -25.38 0.30
C THR A 594 -8.87 -23.93 -0.16
N VAL A 595 -7.93 -23.07 0.20
CA VAL A 595 -7.84 -21.69 -0.29
C VAL A 595 -6.41 -21.37 -0.69
N ARG A 596 -6.25 -20.65 -1.80
CA ARG A 596 -4.97 -20.08 -2.21
C ARG A 596 -4.76 -18.74 -1.55
N ILE A 597 -3.61 -18.55 -0.89
CA ILE A 597 -3.20 -17.26 -0.34
C ILE A 597 -1.78 -16.92 -0.75
N LEU A 598 -1.43 -15.63 -0.68
CA LEU A 598 -0.05 -15.19 -0.81
C LEU A 598 0.71 -15.38 0.51
N SER A 599 1.94 -15.87 0.43
CA SER A 599 2.91 -15.90 1.51
C SER A 599 3.53 -14.52 1.76
N SER A 600 4.23 -14.36 2.89
CA SER A 600 5.11 -13.21 3.12
C SER A 600 6.15 -13.11 2.00
N PRO A 601 6.44 -11.93 1.41
CA PRO A 601 7.46 -11.77 0.38
C PRO A 601 8.91 -11.84 0.93
N ILE A 602 9.08 -12.05 2.24
CA ILE A 602 10.37 -12.05 2.93
C ILE A 602 10.81 -13.49 3.21
N PHE A 603 12.03 -13.85 2.81
CA PHE A 603 12.67 -15.07 3.29
C PHE A 603 13.63 -14.76 4.42
N LEU A 604 13.69 -15.70 5.38
CA LEU A 604 14.69 -15.73 6.42
C LEU A 604 15.53 -16.99 6.20
N GLY A 605 16.74 -16.82 5.66
CA GLY A 605 17.55 -17.93 5.19
C GLY A 605 16.98 -18.51 3.89
N SER A 606 16.67 -19.80 3.88
CA SER A 606 16.17 -20.52 2.70
C SER A 606 14.66 -20.80 2.73
N ARG A 607 13.94 -20.31 3.74
CA ARG A 607 12.51 -20.58 3.92
C ARG A 607 11.72 -19.31 4.22
N ARG A 608 10.45 -19.31 3.83
CA ARG A 608 9.44 -18.41 4.38
C ARG A 608 8.92 -18.99 5.70
N SER A 609 8.42 -18.13 6.58
CA SER A 609 7.63 -18.62 7.70
C SER A 609 6.37 -19.31 7.17
N PRO A 610 5.98 -20.48 7.71
CA PRO A 610 4.73 -21.13 7.32
C PRO A 610 3.55 -20.18 7.56
N SER A 611 2.59 -20.17 6.64
CA SER A 611 1.35 -19.42 6.83
C SER A 611 0.32 -20.31 7.52
N GLU A 612 -0.23 -19.88 8.65
CA GLU A 612 -1.52 -20.35 9.15
C GLU A 612 -2.63 -19.60 8.43
N ARG A 613 -3.74 -20.29 8.13
CA ARG A 613 -4.87 -19.66 7.44
C ARG A 613 -5.42 -18.46 8.22
N PRO A 614 -6.04 -17.49 7.53
CA PRO A 614 -6.89 -16.51 8.19
C PRO A 614 -7.96 -17.18 9.06
N PRO A 615 -8.27 -16.61 10.24
CA PRO A 615 -9.25 -17.21 11.15
C PRO A 615 -10.69 -16.97 10.67
N MET A 616 -11.56 -17.94 10.91
CA MET A 616 -13.01 -17.72 10.86
C MET A 616 -13.40 -16.76 12.00
N LEU A 617 -14.56 -16.10 11.84
CA LEU A 617 -15.03 -15.12 12.82
C LEU A 617 -15.21 -15.77 14.21
N GLY A 618 -14.48 -15.27 15.21
CA GLY A 618 -14.59 -15.75 16.60
C GLY A 618 -14.07 -17.16 16.85
N GLU A 619 -13.32 -17.73 15.92
CA GLU A 619 -12.87 -19.13 15.98
C GLU A 619 -12.10 -19.48 17.26
N HIS A 620 -11.39 -18.51 17.84
CA HIS A 620 -10.49 -18.73 18.97
C HIS A 620 -11.05 -18.16 20.28
N GLU A 621 -12.36 -17.88 20.32
CA GLU A 621 -13.05 -17.38 21.52
C GLU A 621 -12.76 -18.22 22.78
N PRO A 622 -12.78 -19.58 22.73
CA PRO A 622 -12.54 -20.41 23.92
C PRO A 622 -11.10 -20.35 24.45
N LEU A 623 -10.14 -19.87 23.65
CA LEU A 623 -8.71 -19.83 24.01
C LEU A 623 -8.31 -18.51 24.69
N ALA A 624 -9.21 -17.53 24.75
CA ALA A 624 -8.96 -16.21 25.32
C ALA A 624 -9.54 -16.02 26.73
N VAL A 625 -9.70 -17.11 27.47
CA VAL A 625 -10.03 -17.09 28.90
C VAL A 625 -8.72 -16.95 29.68
N PHE A 626 -8.38 -15.72 30.04
CA PHE A 626 -7.35 -15.42 31.03
C PHE A 626 -7.99 -14.67 32.20
#